data_AF-A0A7S0N7C1-F1
#
_entry.id   AF-A0A7S0N7C1-F1
#
_cell.length_a   1.000
_cell.length_b   1.000
_cell.length_c   1.000
_cell.angle_alpha   90.00
_cell.angle_beta   90.00
_cell.angle_gamma   90.00
#
_symmetry.space_group_name_H-M   'P 1'
#
loop_
_entity.id
_entity.type
_entity.pdbx_description
1 polymer ?
#
loop_
_entity_poly.entity_id
_entity_poly.type
_entity_poly.pdbx_seq_one_letter_code
_entity_poly.pdbx_strand_id
1 'polypeptide(L)'
;VPTRQAAVHDYVNVVVLFALGAAGLVQWVGGWAHLTTSPEARARNDALSYALLAYMALDFAWVLTQGTRVVKSPRDIAVHHVLIVVMIGDALWSPAHHYYTALLVPLELNTVLLIARRLVQFNALADALFHASWVYFRLVHFPLFALYSAPSFVARVLPPLPSFLPPRDATDVHLASWLALLVIIYLQCEWSGRLFRSWCRSRFADAAPTKQEKYL
;
A
#
# COMPACT_ATOMS: atom_id res chain seq x y z
N VAL A 1 -24.87 3.91 5.25
CA VAL A 1 -24.77 4.15 3.79
C VAL A 1 -23.69 5.21 3.57
N PRO A 2 -22.73 5.02 2.65
CA PRO A 2 -21.73 6.04 2.33
C PRO A 2 -22.40 7.34 1.88
N THR A 3 -21.79 8.49 2.18
CA THR A 3 -22.24 9.75 1.56
C THR A 3 -22.02 9.68 0.05
N ARG A 4 -22.77 10.46 -0.73
CA ARG A 4 -22.53 10.55 -2.19
C ARG A 4 -21.08 10.92 -2.51
N GLN A 5 -20.46 11.78 -1.70
CA GLN A 5 -19.06 12.19 -1.85
C GLN A 5 -18.10 11.02 -1.58
N ALA A 6 -18.31 10.25 -0.52
CA ALA A 6 -17.52 9.05 -0.23
C ALA A 6 -17.65 8.00 -1.34
N ALA A 7 -18.85 7.81 -1.89
CA ALA A 7 -19.05 6.87 -3.00
C ALA A 7 -18.27 7.29 -4.25
N VAL A 8 -18.32 8.57 -4.64
CA VAL A 8 -17.56 9.09 -5.80
C VAL A 8 -16.06 8.91 -5.59
N HIS A 9 -15.56 9.28 -4.41
CA HIS A 9 -14.15 9.10 -4.04
C HIS A 9 -13.73 7.62 -4.13
N ASP A 10 -14.53 6.71 -3.57
CA ASP A 10 -14.30 5.28 -3.62
C ASP A 10 -14.25 4.73 -5.06
N TYR A 11 -15.16 5.15 -5.93
CA TYR A 11 -15.16 4.73 -7.34
C TYR A 11 -13.92 5.21 -8.10
N VAL A 12 -13.54 6.48 -7.91
CA VAL A 12 -12.32 7.04 -8.53
C VAL A 12 -11.09 6.26 -8.06
N ASN A 13 -10.96 6.03 -6.76
CA ASN A 13 -9.82 5.31 -6.21
C ASN A 13 -9.77 3.87 -6.69
N VAL A 14 -10.90 3.15 -6.76
CA VAL A 14 -10.93 1.80 -7.33
C VAL A 14 -10.41 1.78 -8.76
N VAL A 15 -10.88 2.68 -9.63
CA VAL A 15 -10.48 2.68 -11.04
C VAL A 15 -9.00 3.05 -11.18
N VAL A 16 -8.58 4.15 -10.55
CA VAL A 16 -7.22 4.69 -10.72
C VAL A 16 -6.19 3.79 -10.05
N LEU A 17 -6.41 3.37 -8.80
CA LEU A 17 -5.48 2.49 -8.09
C LEU A 17 -5.44 1.09 -8.70
N PHE A 18 -6.53 0.58 -9.27
CA PHE A 18 -6.49 -0.69 -10.00
C PHE A 18 -5.61 -0.57 -11.25
N ALA A 19 -5.78 0.50 -12.03
CA ALA A 19 -4.98 0.73 -13.23
C ALA A 19 -3.48 0.89 -12.90
N LEU A 20 -3.16 1.72 -11.90
CA LEU A 20 -1.79 1.89 -11.41
C LEU A 20 -1.25 0.56 -10.87
N GLY A 21 -1.99 -0.10 -9.97
CA GLY A 21 -1.69 -1.39 -9.37
C GLY A 21 -1.34 -2.46 -10.40
N ALA A 22 -2.16 -2.59 -11.43
CA ALA A 22 -1.95 -3.51 -12.54
C ALA A 22 -0.69 -3.15 -13.35
N ALA A 23 -0.48 -1.87 -13.66
CA ALA A 23 0.73 -1.43 -14.36
C ALA A 23 2.01 -1.73 -13.55
N GLY A 24 1.98 -1.46 -12.24
CA GLY A 24 3.07 -1.79 -11.32
C GLY A 24 3.34 -3.30 -11.25
N LEU A 25 2.28 -4.11 -11.17
CA LEU A 25 2.41 -5.57 -11.16
C LEU A 25 2.99 -6.11 -12.47
N VAL A 26 2.55 -5.61 -13.63
CA VAL A 26 3.11 -6.00 -14.93
C VAL A 26 4.59 -5.66 -15.02
N GLN A 27 4.98 -4.46 -14.57
CA GLN A 27 6.38 -4.06 -14.52
C GLN A 27 7.17 -4.99 -13.61
N TRP A 28 6.69 -5.21 -12.39
CA TRP A 28 7.34 -6.09 -11.41
C TRP A 28 7.53 -7.52 -11.93
N VAL A 29 6.47 -8.15 -12.46
CA VAL A 29 6.52 -9.53 -12.97
C VAL A 29 7.36 -9.64 -14.26
N GLY A 30 7.43 -8.58 -15.06
CA GLY A 30 8.25 -8.51 -16.27
C GLY A 30 9.77 -8.64 -16.04
N GLY A 31 10.20 -8.70 -14.79
CA GLY A 31 11.56 -9.05 -14.39
C GLY A 31 12.45 -7.84 -14.12
N TRP A 32 13.08 -7.85 -12.94
CA TRP A 32 13.96 -6.78 -12.45
C TRP A 32 15.09 -6.38 -13.39
N ALA A 33 15.73 -7.37 -14.03
CA ALA A 33 16.85 -7.13 -14.93
C ALA A 33 16.45 -6.30 -16.16
N HIS A 34 15.20 -6.40 -16.62
CA HIS A 34 14.69 -5.56 -17.70
C HIS A 34 14.27 -4.18 -17.22
N LEU A 35 13.81 -4.04 -15.96
CA LEU A 35 13.32 -2.77 -15.42
C LEU A 35 14.39 -1.68 -15.29
N THR A 36 15.64 -2.05 -15.06
CA THR A 36 16.72 -1.10 -14.76
C THR A 36 17.68 -0.86 -15.93
N THR A 37 17.76 -1.80 -16.89
CA THR A 37 18.83 -1.79 -17.89
C THR A 37 18.48 -1.04 -19.17
N SER A 38 17.24 -1.12 -19.67
CA SER A 38 16.86 -0.48 -20.93
C SER A 38 16.30 0.95 -20.74
N PRO A 39 16.59 1.89 -21.67
CA PRO A 39 15.98 3.22 -21.65
C PRO A 39 14.44 3.20 -21.65
N GLU A 40 13.85 2.28 -22.40
CA GLU A 40 12.39 2.10 -22.46
C GLU A 40 11.81 1.68 -21.11
N ALA A 41 12.49 0.78 -20.39
CA ALA A 41 12.02 0.35 -19.09
C ALA A 41 12.12 1.46 -18.05
N ARG A 42 13.19 2.26 -18.08
CA ARG A 42 13.30 3.48 -17.26
C ARG A 42 12.15 4.44 -17.54
N ALA A 43 11.87 4.75 -18.81
CA ALA A 43 10.75 5.62 -19.18
C ALA A 43 9.39 5.09 -18.70
N ARG A 44 9.16 3.76 -18.72
CA ARG A 44 7.94 3.15 -18.17
C ARG A 44 7.84 3.26 -16.65
N ASN A 45 8.94 3.08 -15.92
CA ASN A 45 8.98 3.26 -14.47
C ASN A 45 8.77 4.74 -14.07
N ASP A 46 9.36 5.67 -14.82
CA ASP A 46 9.21 7.11 -14.60
C ASP A 46 7.76 7.53 -14.84
N ALA A 47 7.16 7.06 -15.94
CA ALA A 47 5.75 7.30 -16.23
C ALA A 47 4.84 6.77 -15.12
N LEU A 48 5.12 5.57 -14.59
CA LEU A 48 4.37 5.02 -13.45
C LEU A 48 4.55 5.86 -12.19
N SER A 49 5.78 6.32 -11.92
CA SER A 49 6.12 7.15 -10.76
C SER A 49 5.44 8.52 -10.82
N TYR A 50 5.45 9.18 -11.98
CA TYR A 50 4.75 10.45 -12.17
C TYR A 50 3.23 10.28 -12.09
N ALA A 51 2.68 9.19 -12.63
CA ALA A 51 1.26 8.91 -12.53
C ALA A 51 0.83 8.67 -11.06
N LEU A 52 1.62 7.92 -10.30
CA LEU A 52 1.39 7.71 -8.88
C LEU A 52 1.53 9.02 -8.09
N LEU A 53 2.55 9.83 -8.37
CA LEU A 53 2.75 11.12 -7.73
C LEU A 53 1.58 12.07 -7.98
N ALA A 54 1.10 12.15 -9.23
CA ALA A 54 -0.07 12.94 -9.59
C ALA A 54 -1.33 12.45 -8.85
N TYR A 55 -1.54 11.13 -8.81
CA TYR A 55 -2.64 10.53 -8.03
C TYR A 55 -2.54 10.91 -6.55
N MET A 56 -1.38 10.72 -5.91
CA MET A 56 -1.19 11.01 -4.49
C MET A 56 -1.43 12.50 -4.18
N ALA A 57 -0.99 13.41 -5.05
CA ALA A 57 -1.23 14.84 -4.90
C ALA A 57 -2.74 15.19 -5.00
N LEU A 58 -3.44 14.63 -5.98
CA LEU A 58 -4.88 14.84 -6.17
C LEU A 58 -5.71 14.25 -5.02
N ASP A 59 -5.40 13.02 -4.60
CA ASP A 59 -6.11 12.36 -3.51
C ASP A 59 -5.82 13.05 -2.17
N PHE A 60 -4.58 13.52 -1.95
CA PHE A 60 -4.24 14.34 -0.79
C PHE A 60 -5.06 15.64 -0.73
N ALA A 61 -5.15 16.39 -1.83
CA ALA A 61 -5.97 17.59 -1.90
C ALA A 61 -7.46 17.28 -1.67
N TRP A 62 -7.97 16.17 -2.20
CA TRP A 62 -9.35 15.72 -2.00
C TRP A 62 -9.61 15.40 -0.52
N VAL A 63 -8.73 14.61 0.11
CA VAL A 63 -8.84 14.23 1.53
C VAL A 63 -8.73 15.44 2.45
N LEU A 64 -7.87 16.41 2.16
CA LEU A 64 -7.77 17.64 2.95
C LEU A 64 -9.03 18.51 2.85
N THR A 65 -9.61 18.62 1.66
CA THR A 65 -10.78 19.49 1.44
C THR A 65 -12.10 18.87 1.92
N GLN A 66 -12.25 17.55 1.82
CA GLN A 66 -13.49 16.85 2.20
C GLN A 66 -13.41 16.17 3.58
N GLY A 67 -12.20 15.90 4.09
CA GLY A 67 -11.94 15.36 5.42
C GLY A 67 -12.74 14.10 5.72
N THR A 68 -13.46 14.12 6.84
CA THR A 68 -14.24 12.96 7.33
C THR A 68 -15.45 12.61 6.47
N ARG A 69 -15.81 13.45 5.48
CA ARG A 69 -16.93 13.17 4.56
C ARG A 69 -16.61 12.05 3.57
N VAL A 70 -15.33 11.84 3.27
CA VAL A 70 -14.84 10.84 2.31
C VAL A 70 -14.08 9.70 3.00
N VAL A 71 -13.31 9.99 4.06
CA VAL A 71 -12.45 9.00 4.72
C VAL A 71 -12.57 9.04 6.24
N LYS A 72 -12.41 7.90 6.93
CA LYS A 72 -12.56 7.84 8.40
C LYS A 72 -11.45 8.57 9.17
N SER A 73 -10.23 8.54 8.65
CA SER A 73 -9.04 9.07 9.31
C SER A 73 -8.23 9.91 8.31
N PRO A 74 -8.69 11.15 7.99
CA PRO A 74 -8.05 11.97 6.97
C PRO A 74 -6.58 12.29 7.30
N ARG A 75 -6.24 12.45 8.59
CA ARG A 75 -4.86 12.68 9.04
C ARG A 75 -3.95 11.51 8.69
N ASP A 76 -4.35 10.28 8.98
CA ASP A 76 -3.52 9.08 8.74
C ASP A 76 -3.26 8.91 7.23
N ILE A 77 -4.27 9.18 6.41
CA ILE A 77 -4.16 9.10 4.95
C ILE A 77 -3.27 10.23 4.40
N ALA A 78 -3.43 11.46 4.91
CA ALA A 78 -2.57 12.58 4.54
C ALA A 78 -1.10 12.29 4.87
N VAL A 79 -0.82 11.77 6.07
CA VAL A 79 0.54 11.34 6.46
C VAL A 79 1.04 10.24 5.53
N HIS A 80 0.22 9.24 5.25
CA HIS A 80 0.57 8.16 4.33
C HIS A 80 0.95 8.68 2.93
N HIS A 81 0.16 9.59 2.33
CA HIS A 81 0.48 10.16 1.02
C HIS A 81 1.81 10.91 1.04
N VAL A 82 2.09 11.71 2.08
CA VAL A 82 3.38 12.42 2.21
C VAL A 82 4.55 11.42 2.24
N LEU A 83 4.42 10.34 3.01
CA LEU A 83 5.46 9.30 3.10
C LEU A 83 5.67 8.60 1.76
N ILE A 84 4.59 8.27 1.05
CA ILE A 84 4.65 7.67 -0.27
C ILE A 84 5.30 8.63 -1.29
N VAL A 85 4.96 9.93 -1.25
CA VAL A 85 5.59 10.95 -2.10
C VAL A 85 7.10 11.04 -1.85
N VAL A 86 7.56 10.99 -0.60
CA VAL A 86 8.99 10.96 -0.27
C VAL A 86 9.68 9.75 -0.92
N MET A 87 9.05 8.58 -0.84
CA MET A 87 9.62 7.34 -1.40
C MET A 87 9.62 7.32 -2.93
N ILE A 88 8.57 7.86 -3.58
CA ILE A 88 8.54 8.05 -5.04
C ILE A 88 9.60 9.06 -5.47
N GLY A 89 9.81 10.12 -4.68
CA GLY A 89 10.83 11.13 -4.92
C GLY A 89 12.23 10.52 -5.00
N ASP A 90 12.56 9.59 -4.10
CA ASP A 90 13.82 8.83 -4.14
C ASP A 90 13.91 7.91 -5.36
N ALA A 91 12.82 7.24 -5.72
CA ALA A 91 12.75 6.45 -6.95
C ALA A 91 12.99 7.30 -8.21
N LEU A 92 12.52 8.55 -8.26
CA LEU A 92 12.74 9.46 -9.39
C LEU A 92 14.12 10.14 -9.37
N TRP A 93 14.71 10.30 -8.20
CA TRP A 93 16.01 10.97 -8.04
C TRP A 93 17.19 10.04 -8.34
N SER A 94 17.06 8.75 -8.01
CA SER A 94 18.12 7.76 -8.16
C SER A 94 17.74 6.69 -9.19
N PRO A 95 18.43 6.60 -10.35
CA PRO A 95 18.21 5.56 -11.37
C PRO A 95 18.16 4.13 -10.82
N ALA A 96 18.96 3.85 -9.80
CA ALA A 96 19.03 2.56 -9.13
C ALA A 96 17.78 2.25 -8.28
N HIS A 97 16.89 3.21 -8.05
CA HIS A 97 15.69 3.08 -7.23
C HIS A 97 14.40 3.10 -8.05
N HIS A 98 14.45 3.23 -9.38
CA HIS A 98 13.26 3.38 -10.24
C HIS A 98 12.24 2.23 -10.07
N TYR A 99 12.72 1.04 -9.73
CA TYR A 99 11.87 -0.13 -9.54
C TYR A 99 11.12 -0.13 -8.19
N TYR A 100 11.47 0.76 -7.24
CA TYR A 100 10.73 0.91 -5.98
C TYR A 100 9.27 1.27 -6.22
N THR A 101 8.97 2.10 -7.22
CA THR A 101 7.58 2.42 -7.57
C THR A 101 6.82 1.16 -7.97
N ALA A 102 7.42 0.28 -8.78
CA ALA A 102 6.80 -0.99 -9.15
C ALA A 102 6.60 -1.94 -7.96
N LEU A 103 7.38 -1.80 -6.88
CA LEU A 103 7.16 -2.51 -5.60
C LEU A 103 6.07 -1.86 -4.75
N LEU A 104 5.97 -0.54 -4.76
CA LEU A 104 5.03 0.20 -3.89
C LEU A 104 3.61 0.18 -4.46
N VAL A 105 3.45 0.36 -5.76
CA VAL A 105 2.14 0.50 -6.40
C VAL A 105 1.22 -0.71 -6.21
N PRO A 106 1.70 -1.97 -6.28
CA PRO A 106 0.85 -3.14 -6.00
C PRO A 106 0.25 -3.15 -4.60
N LEU A 107 0.85 -2.47 -3.63
CA LEU A 107 0.30 -2.35 -2.27
C LEU A 107 -1.08 -1.71 -2.28
N GLU A 108 -1.33 -0.79 -3.22
CA GLU A 108 -2.62 -0.12 -3.39
C GLU A 108 -3.73 -1.05 -3.87
N LEU A 109 -3.40 -2.23 -4.40
CA LEU A 109 -4.40 -3.26 -4.70
C LEU A 109 -5.13 -3.73 -3.42
N ASN A 110 -4.47 -3.68 -2.26
CA ASN A 110 -5.15 -3.96 -1.00
C ASN A 110 -6.18 -2.88 -0.65
N THR A 111 -5.89 -1.61 -0.96
CA THR A 111 -6.83 -0.49 -0.86
C THR A 111 -8.00 -0.69 -1.83
N VAL A 112 -7.75 -1.09 -3.08
CA VAL A 112 -8.80 -1.41 -4.06
C VAL A 112 -9.71 -2.52 -3.54
N LEU A 113 -9.15 -3.62 -3.03
CA LEU A 113 -9.92 -4.74 -2.48
C LEU A 113 -10.72 -4.33 -1.23
N LEU A 114 -10.15 -3.47 -0.38
CA LEU A 114 -10.86 -2.90 0.76
C LEU A 114 -12.07 -2.07 0.30
N ILE A 115 -11.91 -1.21 -0.70
CA ILE A 115 -13.01 -0.40 -1.24
C ILE A 115 -14.05 -1.30 -1.91
N ALA A 116 -13.62 -2.25 -2.74
CA ALA A 116 -14.50 -3.20 -3.42
C ALA A 116 -15.36 -3.99 -2.44
N ARG A 117 -14.79 -4.43 -1.31
CA ARG A 117 -15.52 -5.09 -0.21
C ARG A 117 -16.58 -4.19 0.43
N ARG A 118 -16.39 -2.87 0.46
CA ARG A 118 -17.39 -1.92 0.97
C ARG A 118 -18.50 -1.65 -0.05
N LEU A 119 -18.17 -1.64 -1.33
CA LEU A 119 -19.11 -1.37 -2.43
C LEU A 119 -19.97 -2.59 -2.76
N VAL A 120 -19.40 -3.80 -2.77
CA VAL A 120 -20.09 -5.05 -3.08
C VAL A 120 -20.33 -5.81 -1.78
N GLN A 121 -21.47 -5.52 -1.13
CA GLN A 121 -21.87 -6.23 0.08
C GLN A 121 -21.97 -7.74 -0.21
N PHE A 122 -21.48 -8.57 0.72
CA PHE A 122 -21.59 -10.04 0.70
C PHE A 122 -20.79 -10.79 -0.38
N ASN A 123 -19.75 -10.19 -0.96
CA ASN A 123 -18.85 -10.90 -1.85
C ASN A 123 -17.74 -11.64 -1.07
N ALA A 124 -17.96 -12.92 -0.78
CA ALA A 124 -16.99 -13.79 -0.09
C ALA A 124 -15.62 -13.84 -0.80
N LEU A 125 -15.59 -13.76 -2.14
CA LEU A 125 -14.35 -13.72 -2.90
C LEU A 125 -13.58 -12.41 -2.66
N ALA A 126 -14.26 -11.26 -2.67
CA ALA A 126 -13.62 -9.97 -2.39
C ALA A 126 -13.05 -9.93 -0.96
N ASP A 127 -13.77 -10.51 0.00
CA ASP A 127 -13.29 -10.61 1.38
C ASP A 127 -12.08 -11.55 1.51
N ALA A 128 -12.12 -12.71 0.86
CA ALA A 128 -10.99 -13.65 0.83
C ALA A 128 -9.74 -13.02 0.18
N LEU A 129 -9.89 -12.37 -0.97
CA LEU A 129 -8.80 -11.68 -1.67
C LEU A 129 -8.24 -10.52 -0.83
N PHE A 130 -9.10 -9.75 -0.16
CA PHE A 130 -8.67 -8.69 0.75
C PHE A 130 -7.80 -9.25 1.88
N HIS A 131 -8.23 -10.32 2.56
CA HIS A 131 -7.45 -10.91 3.65
C HIS A 131 -6.16 -11.58 3.16
N ALA A 132 -6.20 -12.27 2.02
CA ALA A 132 -5.01 -12.88 1.42
C ALA A 132 -3.97 -11.82 1.04
N SER A 133 -4.39 -10.77 0.34
CA SER A 133 -3.51 -9.64 -0.01
C SER A 133 -3.01 -8.91 1.24
N TRP A 134 -3.85 -8.75 2.27
CA TRP A 134 -3.45 -8.15 3.54
C TRP A 134 -2.31 -8.95 4.19
N VAL A 135 -2.48 -10.26 4.36
CA VAL A 135 -1.45 -11.13 4.95
C VAL A 135 -0.16 -11.07 4.11
N TYR A 136 -0.29 -11.19 2.79
CA TYR A 136 0.85 -11.13 1.88
C TYR A 136 1.63 -9.83 2.01
N PHE A 137 0.95 -8.68 1.89
CA PHE A 137 1.63 -7.40 1.91
C PHE A 137 2.29 -7.13 3.26
N ARG A 138 1.63 -7.46 4.37
CA ARG A 138 2.14 -7.17 5.73
C ARG A 138 3.25 -8.10 6.17
N LEU A 139 3.15 -9.40 5.87
CA LEU A 139 4.07 -10.42 6.39
C LEU A 139 5.19 -10.76 5.41
N VAL A 140 5.01 -10.50 4.12
CA VAL A 140 5.97 -10.87 3.08
C VAL A 140 6.50 -9.61 2.40
N HIS A 141 5.63 -8.82 1.79
CA HIS A 141 6.08 -7.72 0.93
C HIS A 141 6.77 -6.58 1.69
N PHE A 142 6.15 -6.03 2.73
CA PHE A 142 6.75 -4.95 3.52
C PHE A 142 8.06 -5.35 4.21
N PRO A 143 8.17 -6.52 4.86
CA PRO A 143 9.43 -6.97 5.43
C PRO A 143 10.52 -7.14 4.38
N LEU A 144 10.22 -7.75 3.23
CA LEU A 144 11.18 -7.88 2.14
C LEU A 144 11.61 -6.50 1.62
N PHE A 145 10.66 -5.59 1.42
CA PHE A 145 10.94 -4.24 0.96
C PHE A 145 11.79 -3.46 1.96
N ALA A 146 11.55 -3.60 3.26
CA ALA A 146 12.34 -2.98 4.32
C ALA A 146 13.75 -3.55 4.42
N LEU A 147 13.88 -4.88 4.35
CA LEU A 147 15.18 -5.55 4.31
C LEU A 147 15.99 -5.12 3.10
N TYR A 148 15.33 -4.93 1.96
CA TYR A 148 15.95 -4.61 0.69
C TYR A 148 16.30 -3.12 0.54
N SER A 149 15.49 -2.21 1.08
CA SER A 149 15.72 -0.76 1.08
C SER A 149 16.50 -0.25 2.30
N ALA A 150 17.02 -1.13 3.16
CA ALA A 150 17.83 -0.74 4.30
C ALA A 150 19.14 -0.04 3.86
N PRO A 151 19.50 1.12 4.44
CA PRO A 151 20.78 1.79 4.19
C PRO A 151 21.98 0.89 4.47
N SER A 152 23.12 1.12 3.82
CA SER A 152 24.31 0.27 3.94
C SER A 152 24.83 0.09 5.38
N PHE A 153 24.61 1.05 6.28
CA PHE A 153 25.02 0.89 7.68
C PHE A 153 24.11 -0.10 8.44
N VAL A 154 22.83 -0.20 8.07
CA VAL A 154 21.89 -1.20 8.61
C VAL A 154 22.09 -2.54 7.91
N ALA A 155 22.36 -2.53 6.61
CA ALA A 155 22.63 -3.70 5.77
C ALA A 155 23.60 -4.70 6.39
N ARG A 156 24.66 -4.19 7.03
CA ARG A 156 25.78 -4.97 7.57
C ARG A 156 25.38 -5.92 8.69
N VAL A 157 24.27 -5.65 9.37
CA VAL A 157 23.77 -6.46 10.49
C VAL A 157 22.51 -7.25 10.13
N LEU A 158 22.02 -7.11 8.89
CA LEU A 158 20.84 -7.84 8.40
C LEU A 158 21.25 -9.19 7.79
N PRO A 159 20.34 -10.19 7.80
CA PRO A 159 20.58 -11.43 7.07
C PRO A 159 20.78 -11.16 5.57
N PRO A 160 21.48 -12.06 4.85
CA PRO A 160 21.63 -11.93 3.41
C PRO A 160 20.25 -11.92 2.74
N LEU A 161 20.13 -11.12 1.67
CA LEU A 161 18.91 -11.08 0.88
C LEU A 161 18.63 -12.46 0.27
N PRO A 162 17.37 -12.89 0.20
CA PRO A 162 17.01 -14.07 -0.57
C PRO A 162 17.52 -13.99 -2.02
N SER A 163 18.00 -15.10 -2.57
CA SER A 163 18.62 -15.15 -3.91
C SER A 163 17.70 -14.77 -5.06
N PHE A 164 16.38 -14.74 -4.84
CA PHE A 164 15.40 -14.27 -5.82
C PHE A 164 15.25 -12.75 -5.86
N LEU A 165 15.81 -12.02 -4.88
CA LEU A 165 15.89 -10.57 -4.92
C LEU A 165 17.13 -10.13 -5.69
N PRO A 166 17.07 -8.99 -6.39
CA PRO A 166 18.25 -8.42 -7.01
C PRO A 166 19.35 -8.17 -5.97
N PRO A 167 20.63 -8.20 -6.37
CA PRO A 167 21.71 -7.72 -5.52
C PRO A 167 21.39 -6.30 -5.06
N ARG A 168 21.68 -5.98 -3.80
CA ARG A 168 21.61 -4.59 -3.34
C ARG A 168 22.63 -3.78 -4.15
N ASP A 169 22.15 -2.89 -4.99
CA ASP A 169 23.01 -1.93 -5.67
C ASP A 169 23.75 -1.07 -4.63
N ALA A 170 24.99 -0.68 -4.93
CA ALA A 170 25.84 0.08 -4.01
C ALA A 170 25.33 1.49 -3.68
N THR A 171 24.27 1.94 -4.37
CA THR A 171 23.59 3.21 -4.09
C THR A 171 22.77 3.09 -2.82
N ASP A 172 23.18 3.85 -1.80
CA ASP A 172 22.43 3.96 -0.56
C ASP A 172 21.05 4.58 -0.78
N VAL A 173 20.03 3.92 -0.25
CA VAL A 173 18.69 4.50 -0.11
C VAL A 173 18.79 5.78 0.71
N HIS A 174 18.15 6.84 0.23
CA HIS A 174 18.12 8.09 0.98
C HIS A 174 17.50 7.88 2.36
N LEU A 175 18.16 8.39 3.40
CA LEU A 175 17.73 8.22 4.80
C LEU A 175 16.26 8.65 4.99
N ALA A 176 15.82 9.70 4.31
CA ALA A 176 14.43 10.17 4.35
C ALA A 176 13.43 9.11 3.88
N SER A 177 13.72 8.39 2.78
CA SER A 177 12.87 7.31 2.26
C SER A 177 12.84 6.10 3.18
N TRP A 178 13.99 5.76 3.78
CA TRP A 178 14.04 4.67 4.74
C TRP A 178 13.24 5.00 6.01
N LEU A 179 13.39 6.22 6.55
CA LEU A 179 12.57 6.69 7.66
C LEU A 179 11.08 6.71 7.28
N ALA A 180 10.74 7.15 6.07
CA ALA A 180 9.37 7.15 5.59
C ALA A 180 8.78 5.72 5.58
N LEU A 181 9.56 4.74 5.11
CA LEU A 181 9.17 3.34 5.13
C LEU A 181 8.96 2.81 6.55
N LEU A 182 9.82 3.15 7.52
CA LEU A 182 9.62 2.76 8.92
C LEU A 182 8.30 3.30 9.48
N VAL A 183 7.97 4.56 9.17
CA VAL A 183 6.68 5.15 9.58
C VAL A 183 5.51 4.45 8.88
N ILE A 184 5.65 4.10 7.60
CA ILE A 184 4.64 3.28 6.91
C ILE A 184 4.47 1.94 7.63
N ILE A 185 5.54 1.21 7.93
CA ILE A 185 5.47 -0.07 8.67
C ILE A 185 4.74 0.11 10.00
N TYR A 186 5.03 1.18 10.74
CA TYR A 186 4.30 1.53 11.97
C TYR A 186 2.80 1.72 11.72
N LEU A 187 2.40 2.56 10.76
CA LEU A 187 0.99 2.76 10.38
C LEU A 187 0.34 1.43 9.98
N GLN A 188 1.11 0.57 9.32
CA GLN A 188 0.63 -0.71 8.85
C GLN A 188 0.38 -1.69 10.01
N CYS A 189 1.23 -1.70 11.03
CA CYS A 189 0.98 -2.41 12.28
C CYS A 189 -0.27 -1.88 12.99
N GLU A 190 -0.42 -0.56 13.06
CA GLU A 190 -1.56 0.08 13.72
C GLU A 190 -2.90 -0.27 13.03
N TRP A 191 -2.94 -0.19 11.70
CA TRP A 191 -4.11 -0.59 10.90
C TRP A 191 -4.43 -2.07 11.04
N SER A 192 -3.41 -2.94 11.13
CA SER A 192 -3.60 -4.38 11.37
C SER A 192 -4.23 -4.62 12.74
N GLY A 193 -3.78 -3.92 13.77
CA GLY A 193 -4.39 -3.98 15.10
C GLY A 193 -5.83 -3.46 15.12
N ARG A 194 -6.16 -2.42 14.35
CA ARG A 194 -7.55 -1.94 14.19
C ARG A 194 -8.43 -2.99 13.48
N LEU A 195 -7.94 -3.58 12.40
CA LEU A 195 -8.65 -4.62 11.65
C LEU A 195 -8.91 -5.85 12.52
N PHE A 196 -7.88 -6.36 13.20
CA PHE A 196 -7.98 -7.51 14.10
C PHE A 196 -9.00 -7.26 15.22
N ARG A 197 -8.93 -6.10 15.90
CA ARG A 197 -9.92 -5.73 16.91
C ARG A 197 -11.34 -5.65 16.36
N SER A 198 -11.51 -5.17 15.13
CA SER A 198 -12.82 -5.15 14.47
C SER A 198 -13.34 -6.56 14.22
N TRP A 199 -12.48 -7.46 13.76
CA TRP A 199 -12.81 -8.86 13.48
C TRP A 199 -13.17 -9.64 14.76
N CYS A 200 -12.39 -9.48 15.83
CA CYS A 200 -12.72 -10.08 17.13
C CYS A 200 -14.08 -9.59 17.63
N ARG A 201 -14.35 -8.27 17.56
CA ARG A 201 -15.64 -7.73 17.99
C ARG A 201 -16.81 -8.31 17.22
N SER A 202 -16.73 -8.47 15.90
CA SER A 202 -17.84 -9.10 15.16
C SER A 202 -18.06 -10.56 15.58
N ARG A 203 -16.99 -11.33 15.77
CA ARG A 203 -17.11 -12.76 16.12
C ARG A 203 -17.63 -13.00 17.55
N PHE A 204 -17.24 -12.15 18.50
CA PHE A 204 -17.64 -12.30 19.90
C PHE A 204 -18.90 -11.53 20.27
N ALA A 205 -19.28 -10.48 19.53
CA ALA A 205 -20.58 -9.80 19.72
C ALA A 205 -21.75 -10.69 19.28
N ASP A 206 -21.57 -11.49 18.22
CA ASP A 206 -22.55 -12.48 17.77
C ASP A 206 -22.61 -13.71 18.70
N ALA A 207 -21.61 -13.89 19.58
CA ALA A 207 -21.57 -14.95 20.59
C ALA A 207 -22.11 -14.51 21.96
N ALA A 208 -22.43 -13.22 22.15
CA ALA A 208 -23.16 -12.79 23.32
C ALA A 208 -24.63 -13.19 23.11
N PRO A 209 -25.22 -14.04 23.97
CA PRO A 209 -26.63 -14.40 23.85
C PRO A 209 -27.44 -13.11 23.81
N THR A 210 -28.23 -12.93 22.76
CA THR A 210 -29.20 -11.85 22.71
C THR A 210 -30.05 -11.98 23.96
N LYS A 211 -30.29 -10.87 24.67
CA LYS A 211 -31.06 -10.85 25.93
C LYS A 211 -32.49 -11.43 25.80
N GLN A 212 -32.90 -11.91 24.64
CA GLN A 212 -34.14 -12.65 24.41
C GLN A 212 -34.08 -14.13 24.82
N GLU A 213 -32.90 -14.75 24.97
CA GLU A 213 -32.79 -16.15 25.45
C GLU A 213 -32.70 -16.28 26.99
N LYS A 214 -32.87 -15.19 27.73
CA LYS A 214 -32.96 -15.23 29.21
C LYS A 214 -34.39 -15.35 29.77
N TYR A 215 -35.38 -15.53 28.89
CA TYR A 215 -36.79 -15.67 29.27
C TYR A 215 -37.52 -16.78 28.48
N LEU A 216 -36.81 -17.88 28.18
CA LEU A 216 -37.43 -19.17 27.86
C LEU A 216 -36.88 -20.23 28.80
#